data_AF-A0A6I3D0T3-F1
#
_entry.id   AF-A0A6I3D0T3-F1
#
_cell.length_a   1.000
_cell.length_b   1.000
_cell.length_c   1.000
_cell.angle_alpha   90.00
_cell.angle_beta   90.00
_cell.angle_gamma   90.00
#
_symmetry.space_group_name_H-M   'P 1'
#
loop_
_entity.id
_entity.type
_entity.pdbx_description
1 polymer ?
#
loop_
_entity_poly.entity_id
_entity_poly.type
_entity_poly.pdbx_seq_one_letter_code
_entity_poly.pdbx_strand_id
1 'polypeptide(L)'
;MDNTTSPSAFVRTTLAAALLGAAVIHFAMVPQHMTEWAPEGIAFIVTGWVQVALAIGVVIRPKRWMLAATIAASVVFIAAWAITRIWGAPFGPNSGFAQPSSYVDLACVILEAAAVVVAAAALWRPQFATNWRTEGIVFASIIPVAVLVLATTAVASPSASHHA
;
A
#
# COMPACT_ATOMS: atom_id res chain seq x y z
N MET A 1 -18.70 14.13 24.90
CA MET A 1 -17.49 13.99 24.04
C MET A 1 -17.22 12.51 23.96
N ASP A 2 -17.68 11.91 22.87
CA ASP A 2 -18.15 10.53 22.92
C ASP A 2 -17.00 9.64 22.46
N ASN A 3 -16.39 8.92 23.39
CA ASN A 3 -15.24 8.03 23.18
C ASN A 3 -15.58 6.76 22.36
N THR A 4 -16.66 6.76 21.57
CA THR A 4 -17.20 5.59 20.85
C THR A 4 -16.81 5.54 19.35
N THR A 5 -15.93 6.43 18.88
CA THR A 5 -15.69 6.64 17.43
C THR A 5 -14.29 6.25 16.94
N SER A 6 -13.39 5.77 17.80
CA SER A 6 -12.06 5.31 17.39
C SER A 6 -12.14 3.92 16.74
N PRO A 7 -11.51 3.70 15.57
CA PRO A 7 -11.46 2.38 14.92
C PRO A 7 -10.90 1.30 15.85
N SER A 8 -11.39 0.07 15.68
CA SER A 8 -10.94 -1.09 16.47
C SER A 8 -9.44 -1.35 16.28
N ALA A 9 -8.84 -2.04 17.27
CA ALA A 9 -7.41 -2.39 17.20
C ALA A 9 -7.09 -3.21 15.94
N PHE A 10 -7.96 -4.17 15.58
CA PHE A 10 -7.86 -4.93 14.34
C PHE A 10 -7.83 -4.05 13.09
N VAL A 11 -8.76 -3.10 12.97
CA VAL A 11 -8.77 -2.17 11.83
C VAL A 11 -7.46 -1.39 11.76
N ARG A 12 -6.97 -0.88 12.90
CA ARG A 12 -5.74 -0.09 12.94
C ARG A 12 -4.52 -0.92 12.55
N THR A 13 -4.38 -2.13 13.08
CA THR A 13 -3.24 -3.01 12.79
C THR A 13 -3.27 -3.52 11.36
N THR A 14 -4.44 -3.90 10.84
CA THR A 14 -4.59 -4.36 9.46
C THR A 14 -4.30 -3.24 8.47
N LEU A 15 -4.82 -2.03 8.70
CA LEU A 15 -4.51 -0.87 7.86
C LEU A 15 -3.03 -0.53 7.89
N ALA A 16 -2.42 -0.50 9.08
CA ALA A 16 -1.01 -0.21 9.21
C ALA A 16 -0.15 -1.24 8.49
N ALA A 17 -0.47 -2.53 8.62
CA ALA A 17 0.26 -3.59 7.96
C ALA A 17 0.13 -3.54 6.44
N ALA A 18 -1.08 -3.30 5.91
CA ALA A 18 -1.32 -3.15 4.47
C ALA A 18 -0.56 -1.95 3.90
N LEU A 19 -0.65 -0.78 4.56
CA LEU A 19 0.03 0.45 4.15
C LEU A 19 1.55 0.30 4.20
N LEU A 20 2.11 -0.27 5.28
CA LEU A 20 3.55 -0.48 5.39
C LEU A 20 4.04 -1.53 4.39
N GLY A 21 3.26 -2.57 4.12
CA GLY A 21 3.58 -3.56 3.08
C GLY A 21 3.65 -2.93 1.69
N ALA A 22 2.67 -2.11 1.33
CA ALA A 22 2.70 -1.36 0.08
C ALA A 22 3.87 -0.36 0.04
N ALA A 23 4.17 0.30 1.16
CA ALA A 23 5.28 1.26 1.23
C ALA A 23 6.63 0.60 0.97
N VAL A 24 6.86 -0.60 1.54
CA VAL A 24 8.07 -1.38 1.29
C VAL A 24 8.21 -1.71 -0.19
N ILE A 25 7.12 -2.14 -0.85
CA ILE A 25 7.15 -2.41 -2.30
C ILE A 25 7.46 -1.12 -3.08
N HIS A 26 6.83 0.01 -2.75
CA HIS A 26 7.13 1.28 -3.41
C HIS A 26 8.61 1.66 -3.27
N PHE A 27 9.18 1.55 -2.07
CA PHE A 27 10.59 1.83 -1.85
C PHE A 27 11.52 0.85 -2.58
N ALA A 28 11.15 -0.43 -2.64
CA ALA A 28 11.92 -1.45 -3.36
C ALA A 28 11.98 -1.18 -4.87
N MET A 29 10.95 -0.55 -5.43
CA MET A 29 10.89 -0.20 -6.85
C MET A 29 11.65 1.10 -7.20
N VAL A 30 12.09 1.88 -6.21
CA VAL A 30 12.77 3.17 -6.43
C VAL A 30 14.01 3.05 -7.30
N PRO A 31 14.97 2.11 -7.08
CA PRO A 31 16.20 2.07 -7.86
C PRO A 31 15.95 1.88 -9.35
N GLN A 32 15.07 0.93 -9.70
CA GLN A 32 14.70 0.65 -11.09
C GLN A 32 14.12 1.89 -11.79
N HIS A 33 13.12 2.53 -11.16
CA HIS A 33 12.46 3.68 -11.77
C HIS A 33 13.33 4.94 -11.72
N MET A 34 14.25 5.07 -10.76
CA MET A 34 15.25 6.14 -10.74
C MET A 34 16.19 6.06 -11.94
N THR A 35 16.63 4.85 -12.29
CA THR A 35 17.54 4.63 -13.43
C THR A 35 16.84 4.81 -14.77
N GLU A 36 15.56 4.45 -14.86
CA GLU A 36 14.79 4.58 -16.10
C GLU A 36 14.27 6.00 -16.31
N TRP A 37 13.62 6.58 -15.30
CA TRP A 37 13.10 7.93 -15.35
C TRP A 37 12.91 8.53 -13.95
N ALA A 38 13.86 9.37 -13.52
CA ALA A 38 13.92 9.91 -12.16
C ALA A 38 12.59 10.46 -11.59
N PRO A 39 11.72 11.19 -12.34
CA PRO A 39 10.43 11.63 -11.80
C PRO A 39 9.54 10.49 -11.30
N GLU A 40 9.56 9.34 -11.97
CA GLU A 40 8.81 8.15 -11.53
C GLU A 40 9.39 7.58 -10.24
N GLY A 41 10.72 7.44 -10.15
CA GLY A 41 11.37 7.06 -8.89
C GLY A 41 11.04 8.00 -7.73
N ILE A 42 10.92 9.31 -7.96
CA ILE A 42 10.53 10.28 -6.92
C ILE A 42 9.08 10.04 -6.51
N ALA A 43 8.19 9.77 -7.47
CA ALA A 43 6.80 9.44 -7.18
C ALA A 43 6.71 8.19 -6.28
N PHE A 44 7.50 7.14 -6.54
CA PHE A 44 7.60 5.96 -5.67
C PHE A 44 8.05 6.31 -4.25
N ILE A 45 9.08 7.16 -4.09
CA ILE A 45 9.54 7.62 -2.76
C ILE A 45 8.41 8.35 -2.03
N VAL A 46 7.76 9.31 -2.70
CA VAL A 46 6.68 10.12 -2.11
C VAL A 46 5.52 9.23 -1.69
N THR A 47 5.07 8.32 -2.56
CA THR A 47 4.00 7.36 -2.28
C THR A 47 4.31 6.50 -1.06
N GLY A 48 5.53 5.93 -1.00
CA GLY A 48 5.96 5.13 0.15
C GLY A 48 5.91 5.92 1.46
N TRP A 49 6.39 7.16 1.47
CA TRP A 49 6.34 8.02 2.66
C TRP A 49 4.92 8.43 3.06
N VAL A 50 4.03 8.69 2.10
CA VAL A 50 2.61 8.93 2.37
C VAL A 50 1.98 7.71 3.04
N GLN A 51 2.26 6.50 2.56
CA GLN A 51 1.76 5.26 3.14
C GLN A 51 2.30 5.03 4.57
N VAL A 52 3.60 5.28 4.81
CA VAL A 52 4.19 5.23 6.16
C VAL A 52 3.52 6.25 7.09
N ALA A 53 3.35 7.49 6.65
CA ALA A 53 2.73 8.54 7.46
C ALA A 53 1.27 8.21 7.83
N LEU A 54 0.50 7.68 6.88
CA LEU A 54 -0.87 7.21 7.11
C LEU A 54 -0.90 6.02 8.08
N ALA A 55 0.00 5.05 7.93
CA ALA A 55 0.09 3.90 8.83
C ALA A 55 0.37 4.32 10.27
N ILE A 56 1.40 5.18 10.47
CA ILE A 56 1.74 5.76 11.77
C ILE A 56 0.55 6.54 12.32
N GLY A 57 -0.11 7.34 11.48
CA GLY A 57 -1.24 8.16 11.88
C GLY A 57 -2.45 7.35 12.39
N VAL A 58 -2.83 6.31 11.65
CA VAL A 58 -3.92 5.39 12.01
C VAL A 58 -3.60 4.62 13.29
N VAL A 59 -2.33 4.30 13.54
CA VAL A 59 -1.93 3.67 14.80
C VAL A 59 -1.93 4.70 15.94
N ILE A 60 -1.24 5.83 15.84
CA ILE A 60 -1.01 6.68 17.02
C ILE A 60 -2.24 7.49 17.41
N ARG A 61 -2.92 8.12 16.44
CA ARG A 61 -4.09 8.98 16.72
C ARG A 61 -5.16 8.79 15.65
N PRO A 62 -5.84 7.63 15.61
CA PRO A 62 -6.81 7.36 14.57
C PRO A 62 -7.98 8.36 14.62
N LYS A 63 -8.08 9.19 13.58
CA LYS A 63 -9.21 10.10 13.35
C LYS A 63 -9.97 9.65 12.11
N ARG A 64 -11.28 9.93 12.05
CA ARG A 64 -12.11 9.58 10.88
C ARG A 64 -11.55 10.12 9.56
N TRP A 65 -11.00 11.33 9.56
CA TRP A 65 -10.39 11.90 8.35
C TRP A 65 -9.15 11.12 7.88
N MET A 66 -8.45 10.41 8.76
CA MET A 66 -7.29 9.58 8.37
C MET A 66 -7.73 8.32 7.62
N LEU A 67 -8.88 7.76 7.95
CA LEU A 67 -9.48 6.67 7.15
C LEU A 67 -9.86 7.18 5.76
N ALA A 68 -10.48 8.36 5.67
CA ALA A 68 -10.80 8.99 4.39
C ALA A 68 -9.53 9.30 3.58
N ALA A 69 -8.48 9.83 4.22
CA ALA A 69 -7.19 10.07 3.58
C ALA A 69 -6.52 8.77 3.11
N THR A 70 -6.63 7.69 3.88
CA THR A 70 -6.15 6.36 3.50
C THR A 70 -6.85 5.85 2.25
N ILE A 71 -8.18 5.98 2.18
CA ILE A 71 -8.96 5.62 0.99
C ILE A 71 -8.53 6.46 -0.20
N ALA A 72 -8.51 7.79 -0.05
CA ALA A 72 -8.19 8.71 -1.14
C ALA A 72 -6.79 8.45 -1.70
N ALA A 73 -5.78 8.36 -0.85
CA ALA A 73 -4.40 8.11 -1.27
C ALA A 73 -4.27 6.76 -1.99
N SER A 74 -4.79 5.67 -1.38
CA SER A 74 -4.69 4.33 -1.96
C SER A 74 -5.44 4.22 -3.29
N VAL A 75 -6.63 4.84 -3.42
CA VAL A 75 -7.36 4.89 -4.69
C VAL A 75 -6.56 5.64 -5.76
N VAL A 76 -5.91 6.75 -5.41
CA VAL A 76 -5.06 7.49 -6.35
C VAL A 76 -3.88 6.64 -6.82
N PHE A 77 -3.23 5.89 -5.93
CA PHE A 77 -2.10 5.02 -6.30
C PHE A 77 -2.53 3.85 -7.19
N ILE A 78 -3.63 3.16 -6.82
CA ILE A 78 -4.23 2.11 -7.65
C ILE A 78 -4.65 2.66 -9.02
N ALA A 79 -5.25 3.85 -9.07
CA ALA A 79 -5.65 4.47 -10.33
C ALA A 79 -4.44 4.83 -11.20
N ALA A 80 -3.39 5.39 -10.62
CA ALA A 80 -2.13 5.68 -11.32
C ALA A 80 -1.54 4.38 -11.91
N TRP A 81 -1.49 3.31 -11.12
CA TRP A 81 -1.08 1.99 -11.59
C TRP A 81 -1.97 1.50 -12.75
N ALA A 82 -3.30 1.53 -12.59
CA ALA A 82 -4.23 1.05 -13.61
C ALA A 82 -4.08 1.83 -14.92
N ILE A 83 -3.88 3.15 -14.86
CA ILE A 83 -3.61 3.99 -16.04
C ILE A 83 -2.39 3.47 -16.81
N THR A 84 -1.28 3.22 -16.12
CA THR A 84 -0.06 2.72 -16.78
C THR A 84 -0.23 1.34 -17.44
N ARG A 85 -1.16 0.52 -16.93
CA ARG A 85 -1.39 -0.85 -17.42
C ARG A 85 -2.44 -0.91 -18.53
N ILE A 86 -3.39 0.03 -18.56
CA ILE A 86 -4.47 0.07 -19.56
C ILE A 86 -4.09 0.98 -20.74
N TRP A 87 -3.52 2.15 -20.44
CA TRP A 87 -3.24 3.20 -21.43
C TRP A 87 -1.75 3.52 -21.58
N GLY A 88 -0.89 2.92 -20.76
CA GLY A 88 0.51 3.33 -20.66
C GLY A 88 0.71 4.55 -19.78
N ALA A 89 1.98 4.84 -19.45
CA ALA A 89 2.29 6.02 -18.65
C ALA A 89 1.92 7.29 -19.44
N PRO A 90 1.34 8.33 -18.80
CA PRO A 90 1.00 9.57 -19.49
C PRO A 90 2.25 10.39 -19.88
N PHE A 91 3.37 10.16 -19.20
CA PHE A 91 4.63 10.86 -19.38
C PHE A 91 5.80 9.88 -19.25
N GLY A 92 6.98 10.30 -19.67
CA GLY A 92 8.22 9.53 -19.55
C GLY A 92 8.60 8.75 -20.81
N PRO A 93 9.74 8.02 -20.78
CA PRO A 93 10.32 7.36 -21.95
C PRO A 93 9.38 6.34 -22.62
N ASN A 94 8.52 5.70 -21.83
CA ASN A 94 7.57 4.67 -22.30
C ASN A 94 6.13 5.19 -22.40
N SER A 95 5.93 6.49 -22.60
CA SER A 95 4.59 7.07 -22.59
C SER A 95 3.67 6.47 -23.66
N GLY A 96 2.43 6.15 -23.29
CA GLY A 96 1.42 5.60 -24.21
C GLY A 96 1.55 4.11 -24.55
N PHE A 97 2.57 3.43 -24.02
CA PHE A 97 2.72 1.98 -24.16
C PHE A 97 2.27 1.29 -22.88
N ALA A 98 1.23 0.46 -22.98
CA ALA A 98 0.74 -0.34 -21.87
C ALA A 98 1.82 -1.35 -21.44
N GLN A 99 2.22 -1.28 -20.17
CA GLN A 99 3.24 -2.17 -19.63
C GLN A 99 2.61 -3.43 -19.02
N PRO A 100 3.21 -4.62 -19.21
CA PRO A 100 2.75 -5.83 -18.54
C PRO A 100 2.89 -5.69 -17.02
N SER A 101 1.94 -6.24 -16.28
CA SER A 101 2.01 -6.28 -14.82
C SER A 101 2.97 -7.36 -14.34
N SER A 102 3.82 -7.01 -13.38
CA SER A 102 4.59 -7.99 -12.61
C SER A 102 3.80 -8.49 -11.40
N TYR A 103 4.23 -9.61 -10.83
CA TYR A 103 3.67 -10.13 -9.57
C TYR A 103 3.82 -9.14 -8.42
N VAL A 104 4.92 -8.39 -8.38
CA VAL A 104 5.21 -7.39 -7.35
C VAL A 104 4.21 -6.23 -7.43
N ASP A 105 3.88 -5.78 -8.64
CA ASP A 105 2.91 -4.71 -8.84
C ASP A 105 1.51 -5.10 -8.34
N LEU A 106 1.07 -6.32 -8.68
CA LEU A 106 -0.23 -6.81 -8.29
C LEU A 106 -0.33 -6.98 -6.77
N ALA A 107 0.74 -7.47 -6.13
CA ALA A 107 0.80 -7.56 -4.67
C ALA A 107 0.65 -6.18 -4.01
N CYS A 108 1.31 -5.15 -4.55
CA CYS A 108 1.17 -3.78 -4.08
C CYS A 108 -0.28 -3.29 -4.15
N VAL A 109 -0.90 -3.44 -5.32
CA VAL A 109 -2.29 -3.03 -5.57
C VAL A 109 -3.28 -3.77 -4.68
N ILE A 110 -3.05 -5.06 -4.40
CA ILE A 110 -3.88 -5.85 -3.47
C ILE A 110 -3.80 -5.28 -2.05
N LEU A 111 -2.61 -4.90 -1.58
CA LEU A 111 -2.43 -4.29 -0.26
C LEU A 111 -3.13 -2.93 -0.17
N GLU A 112 -3.00 -2.11 -1.20
CA GLU A 112 -3.71 -0.83 -1.30
C GLU A 112 -5.24 -1.01 -1.33
N ALA A 113 -5.73 -1.97 -2.11
CA ALA A 113 -7.15 -2.28 -2.20
C ALA A 113 -7.69 -2.80 -0.86
N ALA A 114 -6.93 -3.63 -0.16
CA ALA A 114 -7.26 -4.07 1.19
C ALA A 114 -7.35 -2.88 2.15
N ALA A 115 -6.42 -1.91 2.06
CA ALA A 115 -6.47 -0.69 2.86
C ALA A 115 -7.74 0.13 2.58
N VAL A 116 -8.13 0.28 1.31
CA VAL A 116 -9.39 0.95 0.91
C VAL A 116 -10.60 0.25 1.52
N VAL A 117 -10.72 -1.07 1.35
CA VAL A 117 -11.88 -1.84 1.81
C VAL A 117 -12.01 -1.77 3.33
N VAL A 118 -10.91 -1.97 4.07
CA VAL A 118 -10.92 -1.95 5.53
C VAL A 118 -11.24 -0.54 6.06
N ALA A 119 -10.66 0.50 5.48
CA ALA A 119 -10.94 1.88 5.88
C ALA A 119 -12.38 2.30 5.57
N ALA A 120 -12.92 1.91 4.41
CA ALA A 120 -14.30 2.17 4.03
C ALA A 120 -15.29 1.44 4.95
N ALA A 121 -15.04 0.16 5.25
CA ALA A 121 -15.84 -0.61 6.19
C ALA A 121 -15.87 0.03 7.58
N ALA A 122 -14.73 0.51 8.07
CA ALA A 122 -14.62 1.19 9.36
C ALA A 122 -15.32 2.57 9.38
N LEU A 123 -15.36 3.29 8.26
CA LEU A 123 -16.12 4.54 8.14
C LEU A 123 -17.63 4.31 8.11
N TRP A 124 -18.10 3.31 7.35
CA TRP A 124 -19.52 2.97 7.25
C TRP A 124 -20.08 2.27 8.49
N ARG A 125 -19.26 1.45 9.16
CA ARG A 125 -19.64 0.72 10.36
C ARG A 125 -18.57 0.92 11.45
N PRO A 126 -18.67 1.97 12.28
CA PRO A 126 -17.64 2.28 13.30
C PRO A 126 -17.41 1.16 14.33
N GLN A 127 -18.39 0.28 14.53
CA GLN A 127 -18.30 -0.90 15.40
C GLN A 127 -17.74 -2.15 14.69
N PHE A 128 -17.20 -2.00 13.48
CA PHE A 128 -16.63 -3.10 12.71
C PHE A 128 -15.42 -3.72 13.43
N ALA A 129 -15.49 -5.05 13.59
CA ALA A 129 -14.43 -5.87 14.18
C ALA A 129 -13.97 -5.45 15.59
N THR A 130 -14.85 -4.86 16.41
CA THR A 130 -14.55 -4.48 17.80
C THR A 130 -14.24 -5.68 18.71
N ASN A 131 -14.80 -6.86 18.40
CA ASN A 131 -14.65 -8.07 19.21
C ASN A 131 -13.38 -8.88 18.88
N TRP A 132 -12.63 -8.54 17.82
CA TRP A 132 -11.55 -9.36 17.25
C TRP A 132 -10.16 -9.06 17.85
N ARG A 133 -10.09 -8.82 19.17
CA ARG A 133 -8.89 -8.27 19.83
C ARG A 133 -7.64 -9.16 19.77
N THR A 134 -7.78 -10.48 19.91
CA THR A 134 -6.63 -11.40 19.99
C THR A 134 -6.27 -11.99 18.62
N GLU A 135 -7.27 -12.39 17.84
CA GLU A 135 -7.12 -12.93 16.48
C GLU A 135 -6.60 -11.86 15.51
N GLY A 136 -6.97 -10.60 15.73
CA GLY A 136 -6.54 -9.49 14.89
C GLY A 136 -5.03 -9.21 14.91
N ILE A 137 -4.35 -9.54 16.01
CA ILE A 137 -2.88 -9.44 16.11
C ILE A 137 -2.24 -10.53 15.25
N VAL A 138 -2.78 -11.75 15.27
CA VAL A 138 -2.28 -12.88 14.47
C VAL A 138 -2.45 -12.60 12.97
N PHE A 139 -3.63 -12.15 12.53
CA PHE A 139 -3.84 -11.79 11.12
C PHE A 139 -3.00 -10.59 10.68
N ALA A 140 -2.83 -9.58 11.53
CA ALA A 140 -1.94 -8.46 11.25
C ALA A 140 -0.45 -8.85 11.20
N SER A 141 -0.08 -10.02 11.74
CA SER A 141 1.27 -10.59 11.65
C SER A 141 1.51 -11.31 10.32
N ILE A 142 0.46 -11.82 9.68
CA ILE A 142 0.56 -12.53 8.38
C ILE A 142 0.98 -11.56 7.28
N ILE A 143 0.48 -10.34 7.30
CA ILE A 143 0.78 -9.32 6.29
C ILE A 143 2.30 -8.98 6.25
N PRO A 144 2.98 -8.60 7.35
CA PRO A 144 4.42 -8.37 7.34
C PRO A 144 5.21 -9.63 7.01
N VAL A 145 4.76 -10.83 7.37
CA VAL A 145 5.39 -12.09 6.93
C VAL A 145 5.26 -12.28 5.41
N ALA A 146 4.07 -12.05 4.85
CA ALA A 146 3.85 -12.12 3.41
C ALA A 146 4.68 -11.07 2.65
N VAL A 147 4.78 -9.85 3.19
CA VAL A 147 5.65 -8.79 2.66
C VAL A 147 7.13 -9.20 2.73
N LEU A 148 7.58 -9.79 3.84
CA LEU A 148 8.93 -10.34 3.98
C LEU A 148 9.22 -11.43 2.95
N VAL A 149 8.28 -12.36 2.76
CA VAL A 149 8.40 -13.41 1.75
C VAL A 149 8.47 -12.80 0.35
N LEU A 150 7.58 -11.86 0.02
CA LEU A 150 7.56 -11.19 -1.28
C LEU A 150 8.84 -10.38 -1.53
N ALA A 151 9.30 -9.60 -0.56
CA ALA A 151 10.55 -8.84 -0.63
C ALA A 151 11.75 -9.78 -0.80
N THR A 152 11.80 -10.88 -0.05
CA THR A 152 12.84 -11.91 -0.19
C THR A 152 12.81 -12.53 -1.59
N THR A 153 11.63 -12.84 -2.13
CA THR A 153 11.51 -13.39 -3.49
C THR A 153 11.88 -12.38 -4.57
N ALA A 154 11.59 -11.09 -4.39
CA ALA A 154 11.97 -10.05 -5.33
C ALA A 154 13.49 -9.87 -5.37
N VAL A 155 14.15 -9.90 -4.20
CA VAL A 155 15.62 -9.85 -4.09
C VAL A 155 16.28 -11.13 -4.61
N ALA A 156 15.65 -12.29 -4.39
CA ALA A 156 16.19 -13.59 -4.81
C ALA A 156 15.80 -14.00 -6.25
N SER A 157 14.96 -13.21 -6.92
CA SER A 157 14.49 -13.49 -8.28
C SER A 157 15.63 -13.33 -9.30
N PRO A 158 15.85 -14.30 -10.22
CA PRO A 158 16.87 -14.22 -11.27
C PRO A 158 16.77 -12.97 -12.17
N SER A 159 15.59 -12.33 -12.23
CA SER A 159 15.39 -11.06 -12.94
C SER A 159 16.23 -9.91 -12.38
N ALA A 160 16.63 -9.96 -11.10
CA ALA A 160 17.51 -8.97 -10.48
C ALA A 160 19.00 -9.19 -10.81
N SER A 161 19.37 -10.41 -11.26
CA SER A 161 20.77 -10.79 -11.54
C SER A 161 21.15 -10.75 -13.03
N HIS A 162 20.21 -10.48 -13.93
CA HIS A 162 20.42 -10.53 -15.39
C HIS A 162 20.44 -9.17 -16.11
N HIS A 163 20.86 -8.12 -15.42
CA HIS A 163 21.18 -6.83 -16.04
C HIS A 163 22.62 -6.42 -15.68
N ALA A 164 23.56 -7.08 -16.36
CA ALA A 164 24.95 -6.63 -16.51
C ALA A 164 25.22 -6.45 -18.01
#